data_AF-A0A7S0CKL2-F1
#
_entry.id   AF-A0A7S0CKL2-F1
#
_cell.length_a   1.000
_cell.length_b   1.000
_cell.length_c   1.000
_cell.angle_alpha   90.00
_cell.angle_beta   90.00
_cell.angle_gamma   90.00
#
_symmetry.space_group_name_H-M   'P 1'
#
loop_
_entity.id
_entity.type
_entity.pdbx_description
1 polymer ?
#
loop_
_entity_poly.entity_id
_entity_poly.type
_entity_poly.pdbx_seq_one_letter_code
_entity_poly.pdbx_strand_id
1 'polypeptide(L)'
;PASSYGVNSKRLGKTDWMDPTNLASKDEILSYYKEVMSNFVKTDRVKYFSRCNADIDTVSFIQESDNNLGYQVLAKKVVDTTYMQVTIPSMRPPRFQVNDVSIIVSPVNDVPKLVESHPDADFVVAGAGKTGVDAVIELLRLGIKPSRIIWVIPNDAWYLVREVLFTPESFISEHAEFINVLLRSNSIEETFLKMESNLNPQVTRLDQNILPKKFRGATISRSSISKLKS
;
A
#
# COMPACT_ATOMS: atom_id res chain seq x y z
N PRO A 1 -5.47 5.70 2.49
CA PRO A 1 -6.77 6.24 2.98
C PRO A 1 -7.92 5.62 2.19
N ALA A 2 -9.10 5.52 2.78
CA ALA A 2 -10.30 4.94 2.16
C ALA A 2 -10.66 5.66 0.85
N SER A 3 -10.49 6.98 0.83
CA SER A 3 -10.77 7.84 -0.33
C SER A 3 -9.93 7.52 -1.57
N SER A 4 -8.71 6.98 -1.42
CA SER A 4 -7.86 6.60 -2.54
C SER A 4 -8.36 5.37 -3.31
N TYR A 5 -9.39 4.68 -2.81
CA TYR A 5 -9.96 3.47 -3.41
C TYR A 5 -11.41 3.64 -3.84
N GLY A 6 -12.07 4.76 -3.53
CA GLY A 6 -13.47 4.98 -3.92
C GLY A 6 -13.62 5.38 -5.39
N VAL A 7 -14.73 4.99 -6.02
CA VAL A 7 -15.16 5.54 -7.31
C VAL A 7 -15.92 6.86 -7.11
N ASN A 8 -15.89 7.74 -8.11
CA ASN A 8 -16.55 9.06 -8.02
C ASN A 8 -18.06 8.99 -7.73
N SER A 9 -18.73 7.93 -8.18
CA SER A 9 -20.18 7.74 -7.98
C SER A 9 -20.55 7.19 -6.61
N LYS A 10 -19.58 6.77 -5.80
CA LYS A 10 -19.85 6.19 -4.48
C LYS A 10 -18.66 6.32 -3.55
N ARG A 11 -18.85 6.98 -2.41
CA ARG A 11 -17.79 7.14 -1.41
C ARG A 11 -17.44 5.83 -0.69
N LEU A 12 -16.14 5.61 -0.45
CA LEU A 12 -15.62 4.63 0.50
C LEU A 12 -15.05 5.36 1.72
N GLY A 13 -15.37 4.86 2.92
CA GLY A 13 -14.91 5.42 4.19
C GLY A 13 -16.01 6.07 5.02
N LYS A 14 -15.77 6.17 6.33
CA LYS A 14 -16.78 6.58 7.33
C LYS A 14 -16.79 8.10 7.55
N THR A 15 -15.60 8.70 7.54
CA THR A 15 -15.37 10.14 7.76
C THR A 15 -14.94 10.81 6.46
N ASP A 16 -14.61 12.11 6.51
CA ASP A 16 -14.21 12.95 5.37
C ASP A 16 -13.28 12.22 4.37
N TRP A 17 -13.40 12.56 3.09
CA TRP A 17 -12.57 11.99 2.02
C TRP A 17 -11.08 12.30 2.24
N MET A 18 -10.75 13.32 3.02
CA MET A 18 -9.38 13.69 3.30
C MET A 18 -8.98 13.46 4.76
N ASP A 19 -9.63 12.53 5.48
CA ASP A 19 -9.23 12.14 6.85
C ASP A 19 -8.06 11.12 6.82
N PRO A 20 -6.92 11.39 7.50
CA PRO A 20 -5.73 10.53 7.44
C PRO A 20 -5.87 9.26 8.29
N THR A 21 -6.89 9.19 9.15
CA THR A 21 -7.23 8.06 10.02
C THR A 21 -8.26 7.12 9.38
N ASN A 22 -8.96 7.58 8.34
CA ASN A 22 -9.96 6.81 7.61
C ASN A 22 -9.27 5.78 6.70
N LEU A 23 -8.88 4.65 7.28
CA LEU A 23 -8.23 3.54 6.59
C LEU A 23 -9.25 2.42 6.38
N ALA A 24 -9.48 2.04 5.12
CA ALA A 24 -10.34 0.91 4.81
C ALA A 24 -9.56 -0.40 4.96
N SER A 25 -10.13 -1.34 5.70
CA SER A 25 -9.66 -2.73 5.76
C SER A 25 -9.87 -3.45 4.43
N LYS A 26 -9.20 -4.60 4.27
CA LYS A 26 -9.40 -5.49 3.12
C LYS A 26 -10.87 -5.84 2.92
N ASP A 27 -11.57 -6.20 4.00
CA ASP A 27 -12.97 -6.64 3.93
C ASP A 27 -13.91 -5.48 3.58
N GLU A 28 -13.65 -4.28 4.11
CA GLU A 28 -14.40 -3.08 3.73
C GLU A 28 -14.21 -2.76 2.23
N ILE A 29 -12.98 -2.87 1.70
CA ILE A 29 -12.70 -2.66 0.27
C ILE A 29 -13.44 -3.71 -0.58
N LEU A 30 -13.34 -4.99 -0.23
CA LEU A 30 -14.00 -6.07 -0.98
C LEU A 30 -15.52 -5.94 -0.96
N SER A 31 -16.11 -5.65 0.20
CA SER A 31 -17.55 -5.42 0.34
C SER A 31 -18.00 -4.21 -0.46
N TYR A 32 -17.23 -3.12 -0.41
CA TYR A 32 -17.51 -1.91 -1.17
C TYR A 32 -17.52 -2.16 -2.68
N TYR A 33 -16.51 -2.82 -3.23
CA TYR A 33 -16.44 -3.10 -4.66
C TYR A 33 -17.50 -4.11 -5.13
N LYS A 34 -17.88 -5.07 -4.27
CA LYS A 34 -19.02 -5.95 -4.53
C LYS A 34 -20.31 -5.15 -4.72
N GLU A 35 -20.55 -4.16 -3.87
CA GLU A 35 -21.75 -3.32 -3.96
C GLU A 35 -21.70 -2.35 -5.15
N VAL A 36 -20.54 -1.71 -5.40
CA VAL A 36 -20.34 -0.87 -6.60
C VAL A 36 -20.64 -1.65 -7.87
N MET A 37 -20.08 -2.86 -7.99
CA MET A 37 -20.29 -3.70 -9.17
C MET A 37 -21.75 -4.15 -9.28
N SER A 38 -22.39 -4.52 -8.17
CA SER A 38 -23.83 -4.85 -8.16
C SER A 38 -24.69 -3.71 -8.68
N ASN A 39 -24.40 -2.48 -8.25
CA ASN A 39 -25.13 -1.29 -8.71
C ASN A 39 -24.91 -1.00 -10.19
N PHE A 40 -23.71 -1.23 -10.72
CA PHE A 40 -23.43 -1.06 -12.15
C PHE A 40 -24.09 -2.12 -13.02
N VAL A 41 -24.04 -3.39 -12.61
CA VAL A 41 -24.69 -4.49 -13.33
C VAL A 41 -26.21 -4.28 -13.40
N LYS A 42 -26.85 -3.78 -12.33
CA LYS A 42 -28.29 -3.44 -12.31
C LYS A 42 -28.70 -2.40 -13.35
N THR A 43 -27.77 -1.65 -13.94
CA THR A 43 -28.10 -0.67 -14.99
C THR A 43 -28.24 -1.29 -16.38
N ASP A 44 -27.97 -2.59 -16.54
CA ASP A 44 -27.89 -3.33 -17.81
C ASP A 44 -26.84 -2.80 -18.82
N ARG A 45 -26.12 -1.72 -18.47
CA ARG A 45 -25.03 -1.16 -19.28
C ARG A 45 -23.67 -1.82 -19.01
N VAL A 46 -23.57 -2.62 -17.96
CA VAL A 46 -22.32 -3.27 -17.53
C VAL A 46 -22.54 -4.77 -17.40
N LYS A 47 -21.74 -5.54 -18.14
CA LYS A 47 -21.59 -6.99 -17.93
C LYS A 47 -20.30 -7.22 -17.16
N TYR A 48 -20.39 -7.88 -16.02
CA TYR A 48 -19.24 -8.14 -15.16
C TYR A 48 -18.85 -9.62 -15.21
N PHE A 49 -17.59 -9.88 -15.51
CA PHE A 49 -17.00 -11.21 -15.54
C PHE A 49 -15.89 -11.26 -14.48
N SER A 50 -16.17 -11.90 -13.34
CA SER A 50 -15.22 -12.06 -12.24
C SER A 50 -14.23 -13.19 -12.51
N ARG A 51 -13.04 -13.14 -11.90
CA ARG A 51 -12.04 -14.22 -11.96
C ARG A 51 -11.66 -14.59 -13.39
N CYS A 52 -11.41 -13.58 -14.22
CA CYS A 52 -11.05 -13.78 -15.61
C CYS A 52 -9.65 -13.22 -15.88
N ASN A 53 -8.85 -13.97 -16.65
CA ASN A 53 -7.62 -13.48 -17.22
C ASN A 53 -7.92 -12.99 -18.64
N ALA A 54 -7.78 -11.69 -18.87
CA ALA A 54 -8.05 -11.08 -20.16
C ALA A 54 -6.78 -10.94 -20.99
N ASP A 55 -6.90 -11.20 -22.29
CA ASP A 55 -5.93 -10.86 -23.31
C ASP A 55 -6.50 -9.70 -24.13
N ILE A 56 -5.86 -8.55 -23.99
CA ILE A 56 -6.29 -7.29 -24.60
C ILE A 56 -6.00 -7.30 -26.10
N ASP A 57 -4.93 -7.98 -26.54
CA ASP A 57 -4.53 -8.03 -27.95
C ASP A 57 -5.53 -8.83 -28.78
N THR A 58 -6.03 -9.94 -28.20
CA THR A 58 -7.06 -10.78 -28.83
C THR A 58 -8.49 -10.42 -28.44
N VAL A 59 -8.66 -9.44 -27.54
CA VAL A 59 -9.94 -9.02 -26.96
C VAL A 59 -10.74 -10.23 -26.46
N SER A 60 -10.05 -11.08 -25.70
CA SER A 60 -10.58 -12.32 -25.16
C SER A 60 -10.32 -12.42 -23.67
N PHE A 61 -11.04 -13.32 -22.99
CA PHE A 61 -10.74 -13.64 -21.61
C PHE A 61 -11.10 -15.07 -21.28
N ILE A 62 -10.38 -15.65 -20.32
CA ILE A 62 -10.61 -17.00 -19.80
C ILE A 62 -11.08 -16.87 -18.36
N GLN A 63 -12.25 -17.44 -18.05
CA GLN A 63 -12.78 -17.49 -16.71
C GLN A 63 -12.16 -18.64 -15.92
N GLU A 64 -11.47 -18.31 -14.84
CA GLU A 64 -10.92 -19.26 -13.87
C GLU A 64 -12.07 -19.99 -13.17
N SER A 65 -12.35 -21.18 -13.67
CA SER A 65 -13.39 -22.12 -13.25
C SER A 65 -12.91 -23.52 -13.59
N ASP A 66 -13.54 -24.56 -13.04
CA ASP A 66 -13.12 -25.95 -13.29
C ASP A 66 -13.04 -26.29 -14.79
N ASN A 67 -13.82 -25.60 -15.64
CA ASN A 67 -13.87 -25.81 -17.09
C ASN A 67 -13.09 -24.76 -17.91
N ASN A 68 -12.47 -23.76 -17.28
CA ASN A 68 -11.74 -22.65 -17.94
C ASN A 68 -12.45 -22.09 -19.18
N LEU A 69 -13.69 -21.62 -19.01
CA LEU A 69 -14.50 -21.11 -20.12
C LEU A 69 -13.82 -19.90 -20.78
N GLY A 70 -13.56 -20.01 -22.09
CA GLY A 70 -13.00 -18.94 -22.91
C GLY A 70 -14.10 -18.11 -23.58
N TYR A 71 -13.90 -16.79 -23.63
CA TYR A 71 -14.81 -15.83 -24.23
C TYR A 71 -14.06 -14.93 -25.20
N GLN A 72 -14.63 -14.71 -26.37
CA GLN A 72 -14.16 -13.71 -27.32
C GLN A 72 -15.18 -12.57 -27.41
N VAL A 73 -14.70 -11.33 -27.31
CA VAL A 73 -15.57 -10.15 -27.29
C VAL A 73 -15.35 -9.32 -28.53
N LEU A 74 -16.43 -9.06 -29.27
CA LEU A 74 -16.42 -8.08 -30.34
C LEU A 74 -16.59 -6.67 -29.73
N ALA A 75 -15.51 -5.89 -29.72
CA ALA A 75 -15.50 -4.53 -29.17
C ALA A 75 -15.03 -3.51 -30.21
N LYS A 76 -15.68 -2.34 -30.25
CA LYS A 76 -15.22 -1.20 -31.07
C LYS A 76 -14.05 -0.44 -30.45
N LYS A 77 -13.92 -0.52 -29.13
CA LYS A 77 -12.87 0.13 -28.34
C LYS A 77 -12.55 -0.73 -27.13
N VAL A 78 -11.27 -0.87 -26.84
CA VAL A 78 -10.76 -1.53 -25.65
C VAL A 78 -10.12 -0.47 -24.76
N VAL A 79 -10.39 -0.54 -23.45
CA VAL A 79 -9.80 0.34 -22.45
C VAL A 79 -9.04 -0.54 -21.46
N ASP A 80 -7.71 -0.50 -21.55
CA ASP A 80 -6.86 -1.17 -20.58
C ASP A 80 -6.79 -0.35 -19.29
N THR A 81 -7.21 -0.95 -18.19
CA THR A 81 -7.15 -0.35 -16.84
C THR A 81 -6.12 -1.04 -15.93
N THR A 82 -5.32 -1.97 -16.47
CA THR A 82 -4.30 -2.73 -15.73
C THR A 82 -3.03 -1.94 -15.44
N TYR A 83 -2.90 -0.71 -15.95
CA TYR A 83 -1.68 0.10 -15.76
C TYR A 83 -1.31 0.37 -14.29
N MET A 84 -2.30 0.41 -13.38
CA MET A 84 -2.08 0.56 -11.92
C MET A 84 -2.01 -0.77 -11.18
N GLN A 85 -1.88 -1.90 -11.87
CA GLN A 85 -1.81 -3.20 -11.24
C GLN A 85 -0.55 -3.28 -10.37
N VAL A 86 -0.76 -3.36 -9.06
CA VAL A 86 0.31 -3.54 -8.09
C VAL A 86 0.55 -5.02 -7.85
N THR A 87 1.83 -5.43 -7.86
CA THR A 87 2.22 -6.77 -7.44
C THR A 87 2.70 -6.74 -5.99
N ILE A 88 1.90 -7.32 -5.10
CA ILE A 88 2.23 -7.42 -3.67
C ILE A 88 2.91 -8.76 -3.33
N PRO A 89 3.57 -8.90 -2.17
CA PRO A 89 4.25 -10.14 -1.79
C PRO A 89 3.34 -11.38 -1.78
N SER A 90 2.04 -11.25 -1.48
CA SER A 90 1.12 -12.39 -1.49
C SER A 90 0.75 -12.90 -2.90
N MET A 91 1.16 -12.20 -3.96
CA MET A 91 0.84 -12.55 -5.35
C MET A 91 1.99 -13.28 -6.07
N ARG A 92 3.12 -13.49 -5.39
CA ARG A 92 4.31 -14.09 -6.00
C ARG A 92 5.24 -14.69 -4.95
N PRO A 93 6.07 -15.69 -5.32
CA PRO A 93 7.11 -16.15 -4.43
C PRO A 93 8.13 -15.03 -4.09
N PRO A 94 8.86 -15.17 -2.97
CA PRO A 94 9.98 -14.29 -2.64
C PRO A 94 10.99 -14.20 -3.79
N ARG A 95 11.68 -13.04 -3.92
CA ARG A 95 12.76 -12.87 -4.93
C ARG A 95 14.11 -13.42 -4.46
N PHE A 96 14.13 -14.07 -3.31
CA PHE A 96 15.31 -14.64 -2.70
C PHE A 96 15.00 -16.09 -2.35
N GLN A 97 16.03 -16.93 -2.37
CA GLN A 97 15.90 -18.32 -1.97
C GLN A 97 15.99 -18.44 -0.45
N VAL A 98 15.20 -19.35 0.10
CA VAL A 98 15.27 -19.76 1.50
C VAL A 98 15.56 -21.25 1.48
N ASN A 99 16.81 -21.59 1.81
CA ASN A 99 17.31 -22.96 1.67
C ASN A 99 17.09 -23.82 2.92
N ASP A 100 16.67 -23.21 4.03
CA ASP A 100 16.37 -23.89 5.29
C ASP A 100 14.87 -24.15 5.40
N VAL A 101 14.49 -25.42 5.51
CA VAL A 101 13.09 -25.87 5.60
C VAL A 101 12.40 -25.47 6.90
N SER A 102 13.16 -25.09 7.93
CA SER A 102 12.62 -24.60 9.20
C SER A 102 12.11 -23.16 9.11
N ILE A 103 12.48 -22.41 8.07
CA ILE A 103 12.07 -21.02 7.88
C ILE A 103 10.72 -20.97 7.15
N ILE A 104 9.72 -20.42 7.84
CA ILE A 104 8.40 -20.18 7.27
C ILE A 104 8.38 -18.82 6.59
N VAL A 105 8.22 -18.80 5.27
CA VAL A 105 8.07 -17.55 4.51
C VAL A 105 6.59 -17.26 4.27
N SER A 106 6.14 -16.09 4.72
CA SER A 106 4.72 -15.71 4.67
C SER A 106 4.55 -14.25 4.28
N PRO A 107 3.47 -13.89 3.56
CA PRO A 107 3.14 -12.49 3.32
C PRO A 107 2.69 -11.79 4.61
N VAL A 108 2.76 -10.46 4.62
CA VAL A 108 2.37 -9.63 5.77
C VAL A 108 0.95 -9.91 6.30
N ASN A 109 0.04 -10.30 5.40
CA ASN A 109 -1.36 -10.53 5.74
C ASN A 109 -1.56 -11.71 6.70
N ASP A 110 -0.59 -12.62 6.79
CA ASP A 110 -0.65 -13.81 7.63
C ASP A 110 0.11 -13.65 8.96
N VAL A 111 0.72 -12.47 9.21
CA VAL A 111 1.46 -12.19 10.45
C VAL A 111 0.66 -12.53 11.72
N PRO A 112 -0.64 -12.17 11.87
CA PRO A 112 -1.40 -12.55 13.04
C PRO A 112 -1.47 -14.07 13.26
N LYS A 113 -1.69 -14.84 12.20
CA LYS A 113 -1.75 -16.30 12.26
C LYS A 113 -0.39 -16.92 12.58
N LEU A 114 0.70 -16.34 12.05
CA LEU A 114 2.05 -16.78 12.35
C LEU A 114 2.38 -16.60 13.83
N VAL A 115 2.06 -15.42 14.39
CA VAL A 115 2.26 -15.13 15.81
C VAL A 115 1.45 -16.08 16.70
N GLU A 116 0.19 -16.34 16.33
CA GLU A 116 -0.66 -17.29 17.06
C GLU A 116 -0.13 -18.73 17.00
N SER A 117 0.32 -19.18 15.82
CA SER A 117 0.78 -20.55 15.61
C SER A 117 2.21 -20.79 16.14
N HIS A 118 3.03 -19.74 16.24
CA HIS A 118 4.44 -19.79 16.62
C HIS A 118 4.79 -18.66 17.59
N PRO A 119 4.24 -18.66 18.82
CA PRO A 119 4.41 -17.56 19.79
C PRO A 119 5.87 -17.32 20.21
N ASP A 120 6.72 -18.35 20.09
CA ASP A 120 8.13 -18.32 20.48
C ASP A 120 9.10 -18.12 19.31
N ALA A 121 8.61 -17.97 18.07
CA ALA A 121 9.46 -17.77 16.90
C ALA A 121 10.07 -16.36 16.82
N ASP A 122 11.31 -16.25 16.36
CA ASP A 122 11.88 -14.96 15.95
C ASP A 122 11.40 -14.60 14.53
N PHE A 123 11.25 -13.31 14.28
CA PHE A 123 10.70 -12.80 13.02
C PHE A 123 11.75 -12.06 12.22
N VAL A 124 11.86 -12.39 10.94
CA VAL A 124 12.67 -11.64 9.98
C VAL A 124 11.76 -10.90 9.02
N VAL A 125 11.86 -9.58 8.98
CA VAL A 125 11.14 -8.75 8.02
C VAL A 125 12.10 -8.26 6.94
N ALA A 126 11.78 -8.54 5.67
CA ALA A 126 12.59 -8.12 4.53
C ALA A 126 12.00 -6.90 3.83
N GLY A 127 12.75 -5.80 3.83
CA GLY A 127 12.41 -4.55 3.16
C GLY A 127 11.76 -3.51 4.07
N ALA A 128 12.00 -2.24 3.76
CA ALA A 128 11.38 -1.08 4.42
C ALA A 128 10.41 -0.32 3.49
N GLY A 129 9.76 -1.04 2.57
CA GLY A 129 8.60 -0.48 1.85
C GLY A 129 7.36 -0.45 2.74
N LYS A 130 6.22 0.01 2.21
CA LYS A 130 4.94 0.04 2.94
C LYS A 130 4.61 -1.30 3.61
N THR A 131 4.72 -2.39 2.86
CA THR A 131 4.43 -3.74 3.36
C THR A 131 5.37 -4.19 4.48
N GLY A 132 6.67 -3.87 4.41
CA GLY A 132 7.63 -4.26 5.45
C GLY A 132 7.46 -3.43 6.73
N VAL A 133 7.23 -2.12 6.57
CA VAL A 133 6.86 -1.22 7.67
C VAL A 133 5.61 -1.72 8.39
N ASP A 134 4.56 -2.07 7.64
CA ASP A 134 3.31 -2.59 8.22
C ASP A 134 3.53 -3.91 8.96
N ALA A 135 4.39 -4.79 8.45
CA ALA A 135 4.72 -6.06 9.12
C ALA A 135 5.37 -5.82 10.48
N VAL A 136 6.36 -4.91 10.57
CA VAL A 136 7.00 -4.57 11.85
C VAL A 136 6.00 -3.94 12.82
N ILE A 137 5.19 -2.98 12.36
CA ILE A 137 4.17 -2.33 13.20
C ILE A 137 3.18 -3.37 13.75
N GLU A 138 2.77 -4.33 12.92
CA GLU A 138 1.83 -5.38 13.29
C GLU A 138 2.44 -6.36 14.30
N LEU A 139 3.68 -6.80 14.09
CA LEU A 139 4.40 -7.63 15.07
C LEU A 139 4.50 -6.92 16.43
N LEU A 140 4.86 -5.64 16.44
CA LEU A 140 4.91 -4.83 17.65
C LEU A 140 3.51 -4.58 18.25
N ARG A 141 2.44 -4.60 17.45
CA ARG A 141 1.05 -4.47 17.94
C ARG A 141 0.59 -5.76 18.61
N LEU A 142 1.05 -6.90 18.12
CA LEU A 142 0.77 -8.23 18.68
C LEU A 142 1.67 -8.57 19.88
N GLY A 143 2.53 -7.65 20.32
CA GLY A 143 3.34 -7.79 21.53
C GLY A 143 4.67 -8.52 21.34
N ILE A 144 5.10 -8.76 20.09
CA ILE A 144 6.44 -9.30 19.83
C ILE A 144 7.47 -8.26 20.26
N LYS A 145 8.42 -8.68 21.09
CA LYS A 145 9.50 -7.82 21.60
C LYS A 145 10.41 -7.38 20.44
N PRO A 146 10.86 -6.11 20.39
CA PRO A 146 11.79 -5.64 19.35
C PRO A 146 13.04 -6.51 19.20
N SER A 147 13.57 -7.06 20.29
CA SER A 147 14.74 -7.95 20.28
C SER A 147 14.53 -9.29 19.54
N ARG A 148 13.29 -9.66 19.24
CA ARG A 148 12.89 -10.87 18.48
C ARG A 148 12.52 -10.55 17.03
N ILE A 149 12.71 -9.29 16.59
CA ILE A 149 12.41 -8.84 15.23
C ILE A 149 13.70 -8.38 14.58
N ILE A 150 14.14 -9.11 13.56
CA ILE A 150 15.25 -8.71 12.69
C ILE A 150 14.66 -8.02 11.48
N TRP A 151 14.92 -6.72 11.33
CA TRP A 151 14.47 -5.95 10.17
C TRP A 151 15.61 -5.73 9.17
N VAL A 152 15.54 -6.42 8.04
CA VAL A 152 16.50 -6.28 6.94
C VAL A 152 16.07 -5.14 6.04
N ILE A 153 16.77 -4.01 6.12
CA ILE A 153 16.53 -2.81 5.32
C ILE A 153 17.59 -2.72 4.21
N PRO A 154 17.32 -3.21 2.99
CA PRO A 154 18.32 -3.20 1.92
C PRO A 154 18.57 -1.80 1.35
N ASN A 155 17.60 -0.90 1.48
CA ASN A 155 17.70 0.51 1.08
C ASN A 155 16.81 1.33 1.99
N ASP A 156 17.36 2.39 2.58
CA ASP A 156 16.57 3.43 3.21
C ASP A 156 15.67 4.15 2.21
N ALA A 157 14.52 4.60 2.69
CA ALA A 157 13.55 5.33 1.90
C ALA A 157 13.03 6.55 2.64
N TRP A 158 12.68 7.57 1.85
CA TRP A 158 11.80 8.64 2.30
C TRP A 158 10.35 8.15 2.34
N TYR A 159 9.64 8.49 3.40
CA TYR A 159 8.21 8.24 3.57
C TYR A 159 7.45 9.56 3.55
N LEU A 160 6.27 9.55 2.96
CA LEU A 160 5.32 10.65 3.04
C LEU A 160 4.58 10.60 4.39
N VAL A 161 4.52 11.72 5.10
CA VAL A 161 3.76 11.80 6.36
C VAL A 161 2.28 11.92 6.01
N ARG A 162 1.50 10.88 6.37
CA ARG A 162 0.12 10.71 5.93
C ARG A 162 -0.78 11.85 6.40
N GLU A 163 -0.57 12.31 7.63
CA GLU A 163 -1.33 13.40 8.23
C GLU A 163 -1.18 14.71 7.43
N VAL A 164 -0.05 14.93 6.76
CA VAL A 164 0.17 16.16 5.99
C VAL A 164 -0.51 16.10 4.63
N LEU A 165 -0.52 14.91 4.02
CA LEU A 165 -1.13 14.70 2.69
C LEU A 165 -2.66 14.67 2.71
N PHE A 166 -3.23 14.21 3.82
CA PHE A 166 -4.67 13.97 3.94
C PHE A 166 -5.17 14.66 5.20
N THR A 167 -5.09 15.99 5.29
CA THR A 167 -5.81 16.77 6.31
C THR A 167 -6.57 17.89 5.61
N PRO A 168 -7.93 17.95 5.70
CA PRO A 168 -8.76 18.95 5.01
C PRO A 168 -8.28 20.39 5.20
N GLU A 169 -8.06 20.76 6.45
CA GLU A 169 -7.85 22.15 6.86
C GLU A 169 -6.50 22.70 6.38
N SER A 170 -5.51 21.83 6.24
CA SER A 170 -4.13 22.21 5.86
C SER A 170 -3.75 21.80 4.45
N PHE A 171 -4.61 21.09 3.70
CA PHE A 171 -4.21 20.49 2.42
C PHE A 171 -3.62 21.50 1.43
N ILE A 172 -4.29 22.64 1.22
CA ILE A 172 -3.84 23.66 0.27
C ILE A 172 -2.52 24.30 0.75
N SER A 173 -2.44 24.68 2.02
CA SER A 173 -1.24 25.31 2.57
C SER A 173 -0.04 24.37 2.55
N GLU A 174 -0.24 23.10 2.86
CA GLU A 174 0.83 22.08 2.84
C GLU A 174 1.29 21.76 1.41
N HIS A 175 0.37 21.67 0.45
CA HIS A 175 0.76 21.48 -0.95
C HIS A 175 1.49 22.70 -1.52
N ALA A 176 1.06 23.92 -1.15
CA ALA A 176 1.77 25.14 -1.51
C ALA A 176 3.17 25.16 -0.91
N GLU A 177 3.33 24.75 0.35
CA GLU A 177 4.64 24.67 0.99
C GLU A 177 5.53 23.60 0.36
N PHE A 178 4.97 22.45 -0.03
CA PHE A 178 5.70 21.41 -0.75
C PHE A 178 6.30 21.96 -2.06
N ILE A 179 5.50 22.71 -2.83
CA ILE A 179 5.95 23.38 -4.05
C ILE A 179 6.98 24.48 -3.75
N ASN A 180 6.78 25.28 -2.71
CA ASN A 180 7.71 26.34 -2.32
C ASN A 180 9.10 25.78 -1.95
N VAL A 181 9.14 24.68 -1.19
CA VAL A 181 10.40 24.02 -0.82
C VAL A 181 11.11 23.48 -2.06
N LEU A 182 10.38 22.87 -2.99
CA LEU A 182 10.93 22.42 -4.28
C LEU A 182 11.55 23.57 -5.07
N LEU A 183 10.86 24.70 -5.19
CA LEU A 183 11.32 25.86 -5.96
C LEU A 183 12.53 26.58 -5.32
N ARG A 184 12.69 26.47 -4.00
CA ARG A 184 13.75 27.14 -3.22
C ARG A 184 14.96 26.24 -2.92
N SER A 185 14.99 25.02 -3.45
CA SER A 185 16.06 24.05 -3.20
C SER A 185 16.94 23.91 -4.43
N ASN A 186 18.24 23.76 -4.21
CA ASN A 186 19.25 23.64 -5.27
C ASN A 186 19.52 22.18 -5.65
N SER A 187 18.99 21.23 -4.87
CA SER A 187 19.09 19.79 -5.14
C SER A 187 17.89 19.01 -4.57
N ILE A 188 17.76 17.75 -4.99
CA ILE A 188 16.76 16.82 -4.47
C ILE A 188 17.05 16.52 -2.99
N GLU A 189 18.32 16.31 -2.64
CA GLU A 189 18.73 16.06 -1.26
C GLU A 189 18.35 17.23 -0.35
N GLU A 190 18.65 18.46 -0.77
CA GLU A 190 18.28 19.68 -0.03
C GLU A 190 16.76 19.80 0.11
N THR A 191 16.01 19.49 -0.95
CA THR A 191 14.54 19.49 -0.95
C THR A 191 14.00 18.59 0.16
N PHE A 192 14.39 17.30 0.17
CA PHE A 192 13.85 16.35 1.14
C PHE A 192 14.29 16.66 2.58
N LEU A 193 15.53 17.14 2.78
CA LEU A 193 15.99 17.57 4.09
C LEU A 193 15.20 18.79 4.61
N LYS A 194 14.92 19.78 3.75
CA LYS A 194 14.07 20.91 4.11
C LYS A 194 12.64 20.46 4.45
N MET A 195 12.04 19.62 3.61
CA MET A 195 10.70 19.06 3.85
C MET A 195 10.61 18.25 5.15
N GLU A 196 11.68 17.54 5.54
CA GLU A 196 11.77 16.84 6.84
C GLU A 196 11.93 17.82 8.02
N SER A 197 12.68 18.90 7.84
CA SER A 197 12.98 19.89 8.90
C SER A 197 11.86 20.91 9.16
N ASN A 198 10.84 20.97 8.29
CA ASN A 198 9.72 21.88 8.43
C ASN A 198 8.95 21.65 9.75
N LEU A 199 8.28 22.70 10.26
CA LEU A 199 7.44 22.61 11.47
C LEU A 199 6.38 21.50 11.36
N ASN A 200 5.88 21.29 10.13
CA ASN A 200 5.02 20.18 9.77
C ASN A 200 5.74 19.29 8.74
N PRO A 201 6.54 18.28 9.16
CA PRO A 201 7.33 17.48 8.23
C PRO A 201 6.44 16.76 7.22
N GLN A 202 6.70 17.00 5.94
CA GLN A 202 5.94 16.40 4.82
C GLN A 202 6.49 15.02 4.47
N VAL A 203 7.79 14.85 4.70
CA VAL A 203 8.52 13.60 4.53
C VAL A 203 9.29 13.27 5.79
N THR A 204 9.61 11.99 5.97
CA THR A 204 10.46 11.52 7.07
C THR A 204 11.24 10.28 6.66
N ARG A 205 12.25 9.91 7.44
CA ARG A 205 13.04 8.67 7.30
C ARG A 205 13.19 7.95 8.64
N LEU A 206 13.55 6.66 8.55
CA LEU A 206 13.76 5.80 9.71
C LEU A 206 15.02 6.18 10.49
N ASP A 207 16.16 6.29 9.82
CA ASP A 207 17.42 6.72 10.42
C ASP A 207 17.81 8.12 9.91
N GLN A 208 17.99 9.07 10.82
CA GLN A 208 18.39 10.44 10.49
C GLN A 208 19.87 10.56 10.11
N ASN A 209 20.68 9.54 10.41
CA ASN A 209 22.10 9.49 10.04
C ASN A 209 22.32 9.01 8.60
N ILE A 210 21.29 8.44 7.95
CA ILE A 210 21.37 7.93 6.59
C ILE A 210 20.55 8.83 5.67
N LEU A 211 21.14 9.31 4.58
CA LEU A 211 20.42 10.06 3.56
C LEU A 211 19.80 9.10 2.52
N PRO A 212 18.47 8.89 2.50
CA PRO A 212 17.85 7.95 1.59
C PRO A 212 17.94 8.39 0.13
N LYS A 213 18.24 7.43 -0.76
CA LYS A 213 18.26 7.64 -2.22
C LYS A 213 17.00 7.12 -2.91
N LYS A 214 16.05 6.56 -2.16
CA LYS A 214 14.81 5.98 -2.68
C LYS A 214 13.61 6.72 -2.14
N PHE A 215 12.67 7.00 -3.04
CA PHE A 215 11.35 7.48 -2.72
C PHE A 215 10.35 6.67 -3.53
N ARG A 216 9.58 5.82 -2.86
CA ARG A 216 8.57 4.95 -3.50
C ARG A 216 7.13 5.34 -3.14
N GLY A 217 6.94 6.57 -2.65
CA GLY A 217 5.62 7.11 -2.32
C GLY A 217 4.90 6.37 -1.20
N ALA A 218 5.61 5.65 -0.32
CA ALA A 218 5.00 5.00 0.82
C ALA A 218 4.57 6.06 1.85
N THR A 219 3.32 5.99 2.31
CA THR A 219 2.80 6.85 3.36
C THR A 219 2.95 6.18 4.73
N ILE A 220 3.26 6.98 5.76
CA ILE A 220 3.41 6.53 7.15
C ILE A 220 2.75 7.55 8.08
N SER A 221 2.19 7.09 9.21
CA SER A 221 1.72 8.01 10.25
C SER A 221 2.86 8.43 11.17
N ARG A 222 2.73 9.59 11.81
CA ARG A 222 3.66 10.06 12.85
C ARG A 222 3.77 9.08 14.01
N SER A 223 2.65 8.49 14.42
CA SER A 223 2.63 7.45 15.45
C SER A 223 3.41 6.20 15.04
N SER A 224 3.29 5.80 13.77
CA SER A 224 3.98 4.62 13.24
C SER A 224 5.49 4.84 13.20
N ILE A 225 5.95 5.99 12.68
CA ILE A 225 7.39 6.27 12.63
C ILE A 225 7.98 6.39 14.04
N SER A 226 7.27 6.99 14.99
CA SER A 226 7.73 7.07 16.38
C SER A 226 7.86 5.69 17.02
N LYS A 227 6.91 4.78 16.77
CA LYS A 227 6.93 3.41 17.28
C LYS A 227 8.06 2.57 16.66
N LEU A 228 8.47 2.86 15.43
CA LEU A 228 9.58 2.16 14.77
C LEU A 228 10.95 2.65 15.21
N LYS A 229 11.03 3.83 15.82
CA LYS A 229 12.26 4.46 16.33
C LYS A 229 12.51 4.18 17.83
N SER A 230 11.54 3.58 18.53
CA SER A 230 11.64 3.21 19.95
C SER A 230 12.20 1.82 20.15
#